data_AF-A0A2M7P263-F1
#
_entry.id   AF-A0A2M7P263-F1
#
_cell.length_a   1.000
_cell.length_b   1.000
_cell.length_c   1.000
_cell.angle_alpha   90.00
_cell.angle_beta   90.00
_cell.angle_gamma   90.00
#
_symmetry.space_group_name_H-M   'P 1'
#
loop_
_entity.id
_entity.type
_entity.pdbx_description
1 polymer ?
#
loop_
_entity_poly.entity_id
_entity_poly.type
_entity_poly.pdbx_seq_one_letter_code
_entity_poly.pdbx_strand_id
1 'polypeptide(L)'
;MDTATTIILTIFMFVIALLYSSIGMGGGTGYVAAMAFIGIAPAIMKPTALILNIIVASIASITYIQAGRFSWSILWPFLITSIPCAFLGGFITLQTTV
;
A
#
# COMPACT_ATOMS: atom_id res chain seq x y z
N MET A 1 -5.98 18.20 13.52
CA MET A 1 -6.17 16.95 14.29
C MET A 1 -5.45 17.12 15.61
N ASP A 2 -6.09 16.75 16.71
CA ASP A 2 -5.45 16.73 18.03
C ASP A 2 -4.26 15.78 18.04
N THR A 3 -3.23 16.10 18.83
CA THR A 3 -2.00 15.30 18.93
C THR A 3 -2.28 13.86 19.34
N ALA A 4 -3.25 13.65 20.23
CA ALA A 4 -3.69 12.32 20.65
C ALA A 4 -4.20 11.47 19.47
N THR A 5 -5.04 12.03 18.61
CA THR A 5 -5.59 11.33 17.44
C THR A 5 -4.51 10.95 16.43
N THR A 6 -3.53 11.85 16.22
CA THR A 6 -2.39 11.56 15.35
C THR A 6 -1.55 10.40 15.88
N ILE A 7 -1.26 10.38 17.19
CA ILE A 7 -0.50 9.30 17.83
C ILE A 7 -1.24 7.97 17.68
N ILE A 8 -2.55 7.95 17.94
CA ILE A 8 -3.38 6.75 17.79
C ILE A 8 -3.33 6.25 16.35
N LEU A 9 -3.52 7.14 15.37
CA LEU A 9 -3.45 6.77 13.95
C LEU A 9 -2.08 6.18 13.60
N THR A 10 -0.98 6.82 14.03
CA THR A 10 0.38 6.33 13.77
C THR A 10 0.60 4.93 14.34
N ILE A 11 0.13 4.65 15.57
CA ILE A 11 0.22 3.32 16.18
C ILE A 11 -0.56 2.30 15.36
N PHE A 12 -1.80 2.61 14.97
CA PHE A 12 -2.60 1.72 14.11
C PHE A 12 -1.91 1.45 12.77
N MET A 13 -1.40 2.49 12.10
CA MET A 13 -0.68 2.33 10.83
C MET A 13 0.57 1.47 10.99
N PHE A 14 1.32 1.67 12.09
CA PHE A 14 2.51 0.87 12.39
C PHE A 14 2.17 -0.61 12.61
N VAL A 15 1.12 -0.90 13.40
CA VAL A 15 0.65 -2.27 13.64
C VAL A 15 0.21 -2.94 12.34
N ILE A 16 -0.57 -2.24 11.50
CA ILE A 16 -1.00 -2.76 10.20
C ILE A 16 0.21 -3.05 9.32
N ALA A 17 1.16 -2.12 9.24
CA ALA A 17 2.37 -2.28 8.43
C ALA A 17 3.20 -3.49 8.88
N LEU A 18 3.39 -3.67 10.19
CA LEU A 18 4.15 -4.77 10.78
C LEU A 18 3.48 -6.13 10.52
N LEU A 19 2.16 -6.22 10.67
CA LEU A 19 1.41 -7.46 10.43
C LEU A 19 1.45 -7.84 8.94
N TYR A 20 1.20 -6.89 8.06
CA TYR A 20 1.19 -7.13 6.61
C TYR A 20 2.59 -7.45 6.07
N SER A 21 3.63 -6.76 6.55
CA SER A 21 5.01 -7.06 6.16
C SER A 21 5.46 -8.46 6.59
N SER A 22 4.93 -8.98 7.70
CA SER A 22 5.26 -10.32 8.20
C SER A 22 4.83 -11.44 7.23
N ILE A 23 3.79 -11.19 6.42
CA ILE A 23 3.30 -12.10 5.37
C ILE A 23 3.83 -11.67 3.99
N GLY A 24 4.58 -10.57 3.90
CA GLY A 24 5.10 -10.00 2.66
C GLY A 24 4.06 -9.27 1.80
N MET A 25 2.87 -8.98 2.35
CA MET A 25 1.82 -8.25 1.64
C MET A 25 1.86 -6.75 1.97
N GLY A 26 1.35 -5.92 1.06
CA GLY A 26 1.10 -4.50 1.34
C GLY A 26 -0.20 -4.28 2.12
N GLY A 27 -0.17 -3.45 3.17
CA GLY A 27 -1.30 -3.15 4.07
C GLY A 27 -2.32 -2.12 3.58
N GLY A 28 -2.38 -1.86 2.27
CA GLY A 28 -3.16 -0.76 1.68
C GLY A 28 -4.61 -0.65 2.15
N THR A 29 -5.32 -1.77 2.18
CA THR A 29 -6.73 -1.82 2.65
C THR A 29 -6.85 -1.43 4.11
N GLY A 30 -5.93 -1.90 4.97
CA GLY A 30 -5.88 -1.56 6.38
C GLY A 30 -5.58 -0.07 6.62
N TYR A 31 -4.64 0.52 5.88
CA TYR A 31 -4.30 1.94 5.99
C TYR A 31 -5.49 2.83 5.64
N VAL A 32 -6.16 2.54 4.52
CA VAL A 32 -7.35 3.27 4.09
C VAL A 32 -8.49 3.10 5.10
N ALA A 33 -8.71 1.90 5.64
CA ALA A 33 -9.70 1.67 6.68
C ALA A 33 -9.41 2.48 7.95
N ALA A 34 -8.19 2.42 8.48
CA ALA A 34 -7.78 3.16 9.67
C ALA A 34 -7.94 4.68 9.50
N MET A 35 -7.55 5.21 8.34
CA MET A 35 -7.74 6.61 7.99
C MET A 35 -9.23 6.97 7.81
N ALA A 36 -10.06 6.04 7.31
CA ALA A 36 -11.50 6.25 7.14
C ALA A 36 -12.22 6.36 8.46
N PHE A 37 -11.86 5.48 9.41
CA PHE A 37 -12.40 5.50 10.78
C PHE A 37 -12.15 6.82 11.50
N ILE A 38 -11.05 7.51 11.19
CA ILE A 38 -10.68 8.81 11.78
C ILE A 38 -11.18 10.00 10.94
N GLY A 39 -11.80 9.74 9.78
CA GLY A 39 -12.38 10.78 8.93
C GLY A 39 -11.36 11.57 8.10
N ILE A 40 -10.21 10.98 7.77
CA ILE A 40 -9.22 11.60 6.86
C ILE A 40 -9.84 11.72 5.45
N ALA A 41 -9.64 12.87 4.80
CA ALA A 41 -10.15 13.11 3.45
C ALA A 41 -9.49 12.16 2.42
N PRO A 42 -10.26 11.62 1.44
CA PRO A 42 -9.73 10.70 0.41
C PRO A 42 -8.53 11.21 -0.37
N ALA A 43 -8.40 12.54 -0.54
CA ALA A 43 -7.28 13.19 -1.19
C ALA A 43 -5.94 12.94 -0.47
N ILE A 44 -5.96 12.70 0.84
CA ILE A 44 -4.78 12.40 1.66
C ILE A 44 -4.64 10.88 1.85
N MET A 45 -5.77 10.16 2.01
CA MET A 45 -5.76 8.71 2.26
C MET A 45 -5.03 7.93 1.17
N LYS A 46 -5.37 8.19 -0.10
CA LYS A 46 -4.83 7.46 -1.25
C LYS A 46 -3.31 7.59 -1.37
N PRO A 47 -2.72 8.82 -1.39
CA PRO A 47 -1.27 8.95 -1.49
C PRO A 47 -0.54 8.41 -0.25
N THR A 48 -1.07 8.61 0.96
CA THR A 48 -0.44 8.09 2.18
C THR A 48 -0.41 6.55 2.18
N ALA A 49 -1.52 5.91 1.83
CA ALA A 49 -1.59 4.45 1.73
C ALA A 49 -0.64 3.91 0.64
N LEU A 50 -0.52 4.61 -0.49
CA LEU A 50 0.38 4.23 -1.57
C LEU A 50 1.85 4.28 -1.12
N ILE A 51 2.28 5.36 -0.47
CA ILE A 51 3.66 5.51 0.03
C ILE A 51 4.00 4.38 1.00
N LEU A 52 3.13 4.11 1.98
CA LEU A 52 3.33 3.03 2.94
C LEU A 52 3.39 1.65 2.27
N ASN A 53 2.53 1.40 1.29
CA ASN A 53 2.57 0.16 0.52
C ASN A 53 3.87 0.00 -0.25
N ILE A 54 4.38 1.05 -0.89
CA ILE A 54 5.65 1.00 -1.61
C ILE A 54 6.79 0.67 -0.63
N ILE A 55 6.83 1.30 0.54
CA ILE A 55 7.85 1.03 1.56
C ILE A 55 7.80 -0.45 2.00
N VAL A 56 6.62 -0.93 2.42
CA VAL A 56 6.46 -2.32 2.90
C VAL A 56 6.76 -3.35 1.82
N ALA A 57 6.24 -3.15 0.61
CA ALA A 57 6.49 -4.03 -0.52
C ALA A 57 7.98 -4.02 -0.93
N SER A 58 8.66 -2.87 -0.85
CA SER A 58 10.08 -2.77 -1.15
C SER A 58 10.92 -3.54 -0.14
N ILE A 59 10.62 -3.42 1.16
CA ILE A 59 11.30 -4.19 2.21
C ILE A 59 11.13 -5.69 1.93
N ALA A 60 9.90 -6.15 1.71
CA ALA A 60 9.64 -7.56 1.41
C ALA A 60 10.37 -8.02 0.13
N SER A 61 10.38 -7.20 -0.91
CA SER A 61 11.07 -7.50 -2.18
C SER A 61 12.58 -7.61 -1.98
N ILE A 62 13.19 -6.66 -1.26
CA ILE A 62 14.63 -6.67 -0.96
C ILE A 62 15.00 -7.92 -0.16
N THR A 63 14.25 -8.25 0.90
CA THR A 63 14.49 -9.45 1.71
C THR A 63 14.41 -10.72 0.86
N TYR A 64 13.45 -10.80 -0.07
CA TYR A 64 13.30 -11.95 -0.95
C TYR A 64 14.42 -12.06 -2.01
N ILE A 65 14.88 -10.92 -2.55
CA ILE A 65 16.04 -10.86 -3.45
C ILE A 65 17.30 -11.31 -2.71
N GLN A 66 17.53 -10.82 -1.49
CA GLN A 66 18.68 -11.19 -0.66
C GLN A 66 18.69 -12.67 -0.29
N ALA A 67 17.52 -13.29 -0.12
CA ALA A 67 17.39 -14.73 0.13
C ALA A 67 17.73 -15.62 -1.09
N GLY A 68 18.04 -15.03 -2.26
CA GLY A 68 18.41 -15.78 -3.48
C GLY A 68 17.24 -16.57 -4.11
N ARG A 69 16.00 -16.34 -3.66
CA ARG A 69 14.79 -17.02 -4.16
C ARG A 69 14.09 -16.25 -5.26
N PHE A 70 14.70 -15.18 -5.75
CA PHE A 70 14.11 -14.29 -6.72
C PHE A 70 14.40 -14.77 -8.16
N SER A 71 13.35 -15.12 -8.90
CA SER A 71 13.45 -15.45 -10.33
C SER A 71 13.20 -14.22 -11.22
N TRP A 72 14.28 -13.60 -11.72
CA TRP A 72 14.18 -12.41 -12.59
C TRP A 72 13.39 -12.68 -13.88
N SER A 73 13.47 -13.90 -14.42
CA SER A 73 12.72 -14.33 -15.61
C SER A 73 11.20 -14.28 -15.45
N ILE A 74 10.69 -14.40 -14.22
CA ILE A 74 9.24 -14.37 -13.94
C ILE A 74 8.79 -12.93 -13.67
N LEU A 75 9.62 -12.10 -13.03
CA LEU A 75 9.25 -10.71 -12.73
C LEU A 75 9.09 -9.84 -13.98
N TRP A 76 9.96 -9.97 -14.98
CA TRP A 76 9.88 -9.15 -16.20
C TRP A 76 8.54 -9.20 -16.93
N PRO A 77 7.96 -10.38 -17.25
CA PRO A 77 6.65 -10.43 -17.90
C PRO A 77 5.54 -9.81 -17.05
N PHE A 78 5.58 -9.96 -15.72
CA PHE A 78 4.62 -9.30 -14.83
C PHE A 78 4.78 -7.79 -14.78
N LEU A 79 6.00 -7.25 -14.74
CA LEU A 79 6.22 -5.80 -14.73
C LEU A 79 5.74 -5.15 -16.02
N ILE A 80 6.14 -5.71 -17.18
CA ILE A 80 5.83 -5.14 -18.49
C ILE A 80 4.31 -5.16 -18.75
N THR A 81 3.59 -6.15 -18.22
CA THR A 81 2.14 -6.24 -18.39
C THR A 81 1.36 -5.48 -17.31
N SER A 82 1.79 -5.56 -16.05
CA SER A 82 1.07 -4.97 -14.91
C SER A 82 1.16 -3.45 -14.89
N ILE A 83 2.31 -2.84 -15.21
CA ILE A 83 2.46 -1.38 -15.17
C ILE A 83 1.49 -0.68 -16.13
N PRO A 84 1.44 -1.00 -17.44
CA PRO A 84 0.50 -0.35 -18.36
C PRO A 84 -0.95 -0.67 -18.03
N CYS A 85 -1.27 -1.91 -17.62
CA CYS A 85 -2.63 -2.26 -17.24
C CYS A 85 -3.09 -1.50 -15.98
N ALA A 86 -2.23 -1.33 -14.98
CA ALA A 86 -2.53 -0.54 -13.79
C ALA A 86 -2.72 0.95 -14.14
N PHE A 87 -1.91 1.49 -15.06
CA PHE A 87 -2.06 2.86 -15.55
C PHE A 87 -3.38 3.06 -16.30
N LEU A 88 -3.72 2.16 -17.23
CA LEU A 88 -5.01 2.17 -17.94
C LEU A 88 -6.18 2.06 -16.96
N GLY A 89 -6.09 1.16 -15.97
CA GLY A 89 -7.10 1.02 -14.92
C GLY A 89 -7.25 2.28 -14.05
N GLY A 90 -6.15 2.99 -13.78
CA GLY A 90 -6.15 4.24 -13.01
C GLY A 90 -6.85 5.41 -13.71
N PHE A 91 -6.94 5.40 -15.04
CA PHE A 91 -7.72 6.39 -15.80
C PHE A 91 -9.23 6.14 -15.78
N ILE A 92 -9.67 4.95 -15.37
CA ILE A 92 -11.08 4.64 -15.29
C ILE A 92 -11.67 5.40 -14.10
N THR A 93 -12.34 6.51 -14.40
CA THR A 93 -13.12 7.26 -13.42
C THR A 93 -14.48 6.57 -13.25
N LEU A 94 -14.66 5.90 -12.13
CA LEU A 94 -15.98 5.40 -11.75
C LEU A 94 -16.84 6.60 -11.36
N GLN A 95 -17.95 6.81 -12.08
CA GLN A 95 -18.94 7.80 -11.69
C GLN A 95 -19.56 7.35 -10.36
N THR A 96 -19.17 8.01 -9.27
CA THR A 96 -19.84 7.88 -7.98
C THR A 96 -21.20 8.56 -8.08
N THR A 97 -22.20 7.83 -8.56
CA THR A 97 -23.61 8.16 -8.35
C THR A 97 -24.02 7.64 -6.98
N VAL A 98 -23.77 8.44 -5.95
CA VAL A 98 -24.37 8.33 -4.60
C VAL A 98 -24.39 9.69 -3.96
#